data_AF-A0A2I0N4V6-F1
#
_entry.id   AF-A0A2I0N4V6-F1
#
_cell.length_a   1.000
_cell.length_b   1.000
_cell.length_c   1.000
_cell.angle_alpha   90.00
_cell.angle_beta   90.00
_cell.angle_gamma   90.00
#
_symmetry.space_group_name_H-M   'P 1'
#
loop_
_entity.id
_entity.type
_entity.pdbx_description
1 polymer ?
#
loop_
_entity_poly.entity_id
_entity_poly.type
_entity_poly.pdbx_seq_one_letter_code
_entity_poly.pdbx_strand_id
1 'polypeptide(L)'
;MSEVLTTDHSPPIPRYSSTSAFGALDSWRTSSAILSLATHSSPLTPHSSSLIPHPSLRVPPHLVNYRANIWALKAAKVDKIISVSAVGALKREIAPGEYVVVDDFIDLTKARQSTFFEMEKVHTDVSEPYDPKIRKALLSACKKAGAKAHNGGVYVCTEGPRFETKAEIRMMAQFGDVVGMTGVPEVVLANELKIPYANLCFAANYACGIGKGIMDESKIEKLCADSAKEITAILENAVKILD
;
A
#
# COMPACT_ATOMS: atom_id res chain seq x y z
N MET A 1 8.53 -29.73 -15.13
CA MET A 1 8.10 -29.89 -13.72
C MET A 1 8.98 -28.97 -12.89
N SER A 2 8.47 -27.83 -12.44
CA SER A 2 9.21 -26.92 -11.55
C SER A 2 8.84 -27.27 -10.11
N GLU A 3 9.81 -27.74 -9.34
CA GLU A 3 9.69 -27.93 -7.90
C GLU A 3 9.38 -26.59 -7.23
N VAL A 4 8.29 -26.54 -6.47
CA VAL A 4 8.03 -25.48 -5.49
C VAL A 4 8.99 -25.77 -4.33
N LEU A 5 10.17 -25.16 -4.37
CA LEU A 5 11.20 -25.34 -3.36
C LEU A 5 10.75 -24.71 -2.05
N THR A 6 10.54 -25.55 -1.03
CA THR A 6 10.25 -25.18 0.36
C THR A 6 11.50 -24.84 1.17
N THR A 7 12.64 -24.61 0.52
CA THR A 7 13.89 -24.19 1.16
C THR A 7 13.83 -22.69 1.50
N ASP A 8 14.19 -22.34 2.73
CA ASP A 8 14.18 -20.97 3.24
C ASP A 8 15.30 -20.14 2.59
N HIS A 9 15.07 -19.70 1.35
CA HIS A 9 15.93 -18.77 0.63
C HIS A 9 15.68 -17.36 1.15
N SER A 10 16.33 -17.02 2.27
CA SER A 10 16.41 -15.63 2.70
C SER A 10 17.18 -14.82 1.65
N PRO A 11 16.62 -13.71 1.12
CA PRO A 11 17.31 -12.91 0.12
C PRO A 11 18.63 -12.34 0.64
N PRO A 12 19.62 -12.11 -0.23
CA PRO A 12 20.90 -11.54 0.17
C PRO A 12 20.72 -10.14 0.77
N ILE A 13 21.51 -9.82 1.80
CA ILE A 13 21.46 -8.50 2.47
C ILE A 13 21.85 -7.41 1.46
N PRO A 14 20.95 -6.50 1.08
CA PRO A 14 21.26 -5.41 0.17
C PRO A 14 22.10 -4.34 0.88
N ARG A 15 23.01 -3.70 0.15
CA ARG A 15 23.77 -2.55 0.65
C ARG A 15 23.03 -1.25 0.33
N TYR A 16 22.19 -0.78 1.25
CA TYR A 16 21.59 0.56 1.18
C TYR A 16 22.35 1.53 2.10
N SER A 17 22.65 2.74 1.64
CA SER A 17 23.23 3.79 2.49
C SER A 17 22.19 4.25 3.50
N SER A 18 22.47 4.10 4.80
CA SER A 18 21.60 4.50 5.89
C SER A 18 21.40 6.01 5.89
N THR A 19 20.21 6.49 5.54
CA THR A 19 19.78 7.84 5.90
C THR A 19 18.55 7.71 6.79
N SER A 20 18.79 7.89 8.08
CA SER A 20 17.78 7.94 9.14
C SER A 20 16.88 9.15 8.93
N ALA A 21 15.56 8.94 8.85
CA ALA A 21 14.59 10.02 8.92
C ALA A 21 13.40 9.58 9.79
N PHE A 22 13.48 9.94 11.07
CA PHE A 22 12.38 9.89 12.03
C PHE A 22 11.78 11.31 12.09
N GLY A 23 10.50 11.48 11.74
CA GLY A 23 9.82 12.79 11.75
C GLY A 23 8.30 12.66 11.88
N ALA A 24 7.69 13.54 12.66
CA ALA A 24 6.29 13.50 13.09
C ALA A 24 5.22 13.48 11.96
N LEU A 25 4.03 12.98 12.31
CA LEU A 25 2.84 12.65 11.49
C LEU A 25 2.14 13.82 10.74
N ASP A 26 2.79 14.96 10.52
CA ASP A 26 2.09 16.23 10.20
C ASP A 26 2.07 16.65 8.71
N SER A 27 2.32 15.74 7.76
CA SER A 27 2.27 16.13 6.33
C SER A 27 1.80 15.03 5.39
N TRP A 28 0.48 14.81 5.34
CA TRP A 28 -0.16 14.09 4.23
C TRP A 28 -0.20 15.00 2.99
N ARG A 29 0.88 15.02 2.22
CA ARG A 29 0.90 15.52 0.85
C ARG A 29 1.27 14.32 -0.05
N THR A 30 0.39 14.07 -1.03
CA THR A 30 0.34 13.03 -2.10
C THR A 30 1.68 12.34 -2.42
N SER A 31 1.81 11.01 -2.60
CA SER A 31 0.98 10.06 -3.37
C SER A 31 0.91 8.63 -2.78
N SER A 32 1.47 8.37 -1.60
CA SER A 32 1.31 7.11 -0.84
C SER A 32 2.02 7.23 0.50
N ALA A 33 1.39 6.75 1.56
CA ALA A 33 2.05 6.58 2.85
C ALA A 33 2.03 5.09 3.20
N ILE A 34 3.20 4.45 3.24
CA ILE A 34 3.31 3.14 3.88
C ILE A 34 3.22 3.40 5.37
N LEU A 35 2.15 2.91 6.00
CA LEU A 35 2.17 2.71 7.43
C LEU A 35 2.73 1.31 7.70
N SER A 36 3.56 1.16 8.72
CA SER A 36 4.03 -0.15 9.14
C SER A 36 3.81 -0.28 10.61
N LEU A 37 3.37 -1.46 11.05
CA LEU A 37 3.06 -1.76 12.43
C LEU A 37 4.00 -2.86 12.89
N ALA A 38 5.03 -2.47 13.65
CA ALA A 38 5.81 -3.44 14.39
C ALA A 38 5.05 -3.81 15.67
N THR A 39 4.69 -5.08 15.86
CA THR A 39 4.15 -5.58 17.12
C THR A 39 5.24 -6.38 17.82
N HIS A 40 6.19 -5.71 18.48
CA HIS A 40 7.28 -6.41 19.16
C HIS A 40 6.70 -7.32 20.27
N SER A 41 6.72 -8.63 20.05
CA SER A 41 6.39 -9.63 21.07
C SER A 41 7.68 -10.07 21.78
N SER A 42 8.25 -9.17 22.57
CA SER A 42 9.28 -9.52 23.55
C SER A 42 8.66 -9.48 24.94
N PRO A 43 8.79 -10.54 25.78
CA PRO A 43 8.20 -10.59 27.11
C PRO A 43 8.75 -9.56 28.10
N LEU A 44 9.70 -8.71 27.68
CA LEU A 44 10.40 -7.73 28.51
C LEU A 44 10.12 -6.26 28.11
N THR A 45 9.33 -6.00 27.06
CA THR A 45 8.99 -4.63 26.63
C THR A 45 7.50 -4.53 26.30
N PRO A 46 6.76 -3.51 26.79
CA PRO A 46 5.35 -3.34 26.43
C PRO A 46 5.20 -3.15 24.91
N HIS A 47 4.10 -3.67 24.36
CA HIS A 47 3.73 -3.57 22.93
C HIS A 47 3.95 -2.13 22.43
N SER A 48 4.95 -1.92 21.59
CA SER A 48 5.20 -0.61 20.98
C SER A 48 4.77 -0.68 19.52
N SER A 49 3.53 -0.28 19.25
CA SER A 49 3.09 0.02 17.90
C SER A 49 3.72 1.36 17.48
N SER A 50 4.76 1.31 16.66
CA SER A 50 5.37 2.52 16.09
C SER A 50 4.80 2.78 14.69
N LEU A 51 4.13 3.91 14.52
CA LEU A 51 3.83 4.46 13.20
C LEU A 51 5.16 4.94 12.62
N ILE A 52 5.73 4.21 11.66
CA ILE A 52 6.96 4.64 10.97
C ILE A 52 6.53 5.53 9.78
N PRO A 53 6.81 6.84 9.80
CA PRO A 53 6.51 7.71 8.68
C PRO A 53 7.53 7.48 7.56
N HIS A 54 7.03 7.38 6.33
CA HIS A 54 7.87 7.15 5.17
C HIS A 54 8.57 8.46 4.73
N PRO A 55 9.90 8.47 4.49
CA PRO A 55 10.63 9.65 4.01
C PRO A 55 10.30 10.11 2.57
N SER A 56 9.38 9.46 1.85
CA SER A 56 9.19 9.67 0.40
C SER A 56 8.03 10.59 0.04
N LEU A 57 7.52 11.39 0.97
CA LEU A 57 6.41 12.34 0.74
C LEU A 57 6.68 13.40 -0.35
N ARG A 58 7.83 13.34 -1.04
CA ARG A 58 8.21 14.19 -2.18
C ARG A 58 8.82 13.44 -3.37
N VAL A 59 8.90 12.12 -3.32
CA VAL A 59 9.52 11.31 -4.39
C VAL A 59 8.42 10.81 -5.31
N PRO A 60 8.50 11.07 -6.64
CA PRO A 60 7.56 10.51 -7.59
C PRO A 60 7.47 8.98 -7.46
N PRO A 61 6.29 8.35 -7.63
CA PRO A 61 6.10 6.92 -7.39
C PRO A 61 7.13 6.01 -8.08
N HIS A 62 7.44 6.29 -9.35
CA HIS A 62 8.42 5.53 -10.14
C HIS A 62 9.89 5.64 -9.66
N LEU A 63 10.20 6.60 -8.77
CA LEU A 63 11.53 6.79 -8.18
C LEU A 63 11.61 6.34 -6.71
N VAL A 64 10.51 5.87 -6.13
CA VAL A 64 10.51 5.36 -4.76
C VAL A 64 11.35 4.09 -4.70
N ASN A 65 12.27 4.03 -3.75
CA ASN A 65 13.10 2.85 -3.53
C ASN A 65 12.36 1.81 -2.67
N TYR A 66 11.37 1.15 -3.26
CA TYR A 66 10.51 0.17 -2.57
C TYR A 66 11.29 -0.96 -1.90
N ARG A 67 12.37 -1.45 -2.53
CA ARG A 67 13.24 -2.48 -1.94
C ARG A 67 13.89 -1.99 -0.64
N ALA A 68 14.44 -0.78 -0.64
CA ALA A 68 15.04 -0.21 0.57
C ALA A 68 14.00 -0.03 1.68
N ASN A 69 12.79 0.43 1.35
CA ASN A 69 11.72 0.61 2.32
C ASN A 69 11.30 -0.72 2.96
N ILE A 70 10.96 -1.72 2.15
CA ILE A 70 10.54 -3.04 2.64
C ILE A 70 11.68 -3.74 3.38
N TRP A 71 12.92 -3.61 2.91
CA TRP A 71 14.08 -4.15 3.61
C TRP A 71 14.31 -3.48 4.97
N ALA A 72 14.16 -2.15 5.05
CA ALA A 72 14.29 -1.42 6.31
C ALA A 72 13.25 -1.90 7.34
N LEU A 73 12.02 -2.17 6.91
CA LEU A 73 10.97 -2.73 7.76
C LEU A 73 11.31 -4.16 8.22
N LYS A 74 11.83 -5.01 7.33
CA LYS A 74 12.35 -6.34 7.70
C LYS A 74 13.47 -6.25 8.73
N ALA A 75 14.44 -5.36 8.51
CA ALA A 75 15.57 -5.14 9.41
C ALA A 75 15.12 -4.60 10.78
N ALA A 76 14.07 -3.80 10.80
CA ALA A 76 13.39 -3.33 12.02
C ALA A 76 12.52 -4.40 12.69
N LYS A 77 12.46 -5.63 12.15
CA LYS A 77 11.65 -6.75 12.65
C LYS A 77 10.16 -6.41 12.75
N VAL A 78 9.65 -5.73 11.72
CA VAL A 78 8.22 -5.51 11.56
C VAL A 78 7.55 -6.83 11.19
N ASP A 79 6.50 -7.21 11.94
CA ASP A 79 5.77 -8.46 11.70
C ASP A 79 4.61 -8.30 10.72
N LYS A 80 4.08 -7.08 10.54
CA LYS A 80 2.90 -6.79 9.70
C LYS A 80 3.00 -5.40 9.07
N ILE A 81 2.57 -5.26 7.83
CA ILE A 81 2.58 -3.98 7.10
C ILE A 81 1.14 -3.62 6.72
N ILE A 82 0.75 -2.37 6.97
CA ILE A 82 -0.54 -1.80 6.55
C ILE A 82 -0.26 -0.57 5.68
N SER A 83 -0.28 -0.74 4.37
CA SER A 83 -0.11 0.42 3.48
C SER A 83 -1.40 1.24 3.37
N VAL A 84 -1.26 2.55 3.13
CA VAL A 84 -2.37 3.43 2.78
C VAL A 84 -2.09 4.12 1.46
N SER A 85 -2.97 3.92 0.49
CA SER A 85 -2.84 4.46 -0.86
C SER A 85 -3.97 5.42 -1.19
N ALA A 86 -3.65 6.64 -1.62
CA ALA A 86 -4.63 7.48 -2.31
C ALA A 86 -4.82 6.95 -3.74
N VAL A 87 -6.06 6.71 -4.14
CA VAL A 87 -6.39 6.06 -5.43
C VAL A 87 -7.50 6.78 -6.17
N GLY A 88 -7.54 6.60 -7.49
CA GLY A 88 -8.68 6.92 -8.32
C GLY A 88 -9.67 5.75 -8.37
N ALA A 89 -10.94 6.00 -8.12
CA ALA A 89 -11.99 5.00 -8.27
C ALA A 89 -12.27 4.72 -9.77
N LEU A 90 -12.22 3.44 -10.16
CA LEU A 90 -12.56 2.94 -11.51
C LEU A 90 -14.05 2.60 -11.65
N LYS A 91 -14.78 2.60 -10.53
CA LYS A 91 -16.21 2.27 -10.44
C LYS A 91 -16.99 3.43 -9.81
N ARG A 92 -18.28 3.57 -10.14
CA ARG A 92 -19.11 4.69 -9.65
C ARG A 92 -19.66 4.47 -8.25
N GLU A 93 -19.75 3.22 -7.84
CA GLU A 93 -20.18 2.77 -6.52
C GLU A 93 -19.14 3.03 -5.43
N ILE A 94 -17.87 3.25 -5.82
CA ILE A 94 -16.77 3.66 -4.95
C ILE A 94 -16.65 5.19 -5.04
N ALA A 95 -17.34 5.90 -4.14
CA ALA A 95 -17.35 7.35 -4.17
C ALA A 95 -16.04 7.92 -3.58
N PRO A 96 -15.57 9.10 -4.04
CA PRO A 96 -14.48 9.80 -3.36
C PRO A 96 -14.80 10.05 -1.89
N GLY A 97 -13.84 9.78 -1.00
CA GLY A 97 -14.02 9.78 0.44
C GLY A 97 -14.29 8.39 1.04
N GLU A 98 -14.54 7.38 0.21
CA GLU A 98 -14.73 5.99 0.65
C GLU A 98 -13.42 5.19 0.59
N TYR A 99 -13.42 4.02 1.24
CA TYR A 99 -12.27 3.15 1.35
C TYR A 99 -12.46 1.84 0.60
N VAL A 100 -11.39 1.23 0.14
CA VAL A 100 -11.38 -0.12 -0.43
C VAL A 100 -10.26 -0.91 0.23
N VAL A 101 -10.60 -2.06 0.81
CA VAL A 101 -9.61 -3.02 1.33
C VAL A 101 -9.40 -4.09 0.26
N VAL A 102 -8.49 -3.79 -0.66
CA VAL A 102 -8.21 -4.60 -1.86
C VAL A 102 -7.75 -6.02 -1.51
N ASP A 103 -8.05 -6.98 -2.38
CA ASP A 103 -7.60 -8.39 -2.30
C ASP A 103 -6.76 -8.84 -3.49
N ASP A 104 -6.68 -8.05 -4.56
CA ASP A 104 -5.90 -8.42 -5.73
C ASP A 104 -5.32 -7.18 -6.43
N PHE A 105 -4.39 -7.39 -7.35
CA PHE A 105 -3.78 -6.31 -8.11
C PHE A 105 -3.47 -6.69 -9.57
N ILE A 106 -3.42 -5.67 -10.42
CA ILE A 106 -2.90 -5.75 -11.79
C ILE A 106 -1.70 -4.81 -11.86
N ASP A 107 -0.54 -5.34 -12.26
CA ASP A 107 0.69 -4.56 -12.42
C ASP A 107 0.85 -4.06 -13.86
N LEU A 108 0.81 -2.75 -14.05
CA LEU A 108 1.12 -2.05 -15.30
C LEU A 108 2.36 -1.16 -15.17
N THR A 109 3.18 -1.37 -14.14
CA THR A 109 4.49 -0.74 -13.97
C THR A 109 5.51 -1.37 -14.93
N LYS A 110 6.63 -0.66 -15.15
CA LYS A 110 7.56 -0.91 -16.26
C LYS A 110 9.02 -0.80 -15.87
N ALA A 111 9.38 0.14 -15.00
CA ALA A 111 10.79 0.54 -14.80
C ALA A 111 11.32 0.26 -13.39
N ARG A 112 10.49 -0.30 -12.50
CA ARG A 112 10.80 -0.41 -11.06
C ARG A 112 11.60 -1.67 -10.79
N GLN A 113 12.49 -1.60 -9.81
CA GLN A 113 13.11 -2.81 -9.25
C GLN A 113 12.08 -3.55 -8.40
N SER A 114 11.57 -4.67 -8.91
CA SER A 114 10.41 -5.38 -8.37
C SER A 114 10.71 -6.64 -7.57
N THR A 115 12.00 -7.01 -7.40
CA THR A 115 12.40 -8.21 -6.66
C THR A 115 13.69 -8.00 -5.86
N PHE A 116 13.84 -8.72 -4.76
CA PHE A 116 15.11 -8.90 -4.04
C PHE A 116 16.00 -9.98 -4.67
N PHE A 117 15.45 -10.88 -5.48
CA PHE A 117 16.15 -12.04 -6.04
C PHE A 117 16.59 -11.77 -7.48
N GLU A 118 17.62 -10.94 -7.67
CA GLU A 118 18.09 -10.55 -9.00
C GLU A 118 18.90 -11.65 -9.73
N MET A 119 19.57 -12.51 -8.96
CA MET A 119 20.48 -13.53 -9.49
C MET A 119 20.00 -14.96 -9.24
N GLU A 120 18.92 -15.12 -8.48
CA GLU A 120 18.36 -16.41 -8.09
C GLU A 120 16.98 -16.60 -8.70
N LYS A 121 16.67 -17.83 -9.11
CA LYS A 121 15.35 -18.15 -9.66
C LYS A 121 14.36 -18.40 -8.54
N VAL A 122 13.75 -17.32 -8.03
CA VAL A 122 12.67 -17.38 -7.05
C VAL A 122 11.35 -17.01 -7.72
N HIS A 123 10.33 -17.84 -7.50
CA HIS A 123 8.96 -17.58 -7.97
C HIS A 123 8.07 -17.41 -6.75
N THR A 124 7.91 -16.15 -6.34
CA THR A 124 7.06 -15.78 -5.21
C THR A 124 5.60 -15.98 -5.60
N ASP A 125 4.87 -16.78 -4.82
CA ASP A 125 3.42 -16.88 -4.97
C ASP A 125 2.77 -15.59 -4.47
N VAL A 126 1.88 -15.04 -5.29
CA VAL A 126 1.09 -13.84 -5.02
C VAL A 126 -0.38 -14.09 -5.34
N SER A 127 -0.83 -15.35 -5.34
CA SER A 127 -2.23 -15.72 -5.56
C SER A 127 -3.17 -15.17 -4.48
N GLU A 128 -2.66 -14.96 -3.27
CA GLU A 128 -3.33 -14.23 -2.18
C GLU A 128 -2.39 -13.13 -1.65
N PRO A 129 -2.25 -12.00 -2.37
CA PRO A 129 -1.15 -11.06 -2.12
C PRO A 129 -1.33 -10.20 -0.86
N TYR A 130 -2.54 -10.16 -0.31
CA TYR A 130 -2.87 -9.39 0.87
C TYR A 130 -3.37 -10.30 2.01
N ASP A 131 -2.81 -10.13 3.21
CA ASP A 131 -3.09 -10.97 4.37
C ASP A 131 -4.56 -10.84 4.84
N PRO A 132 -5.32 -11.96 4.90
CA PRO A 132 -6.74 -11.91 5.22
C PRO A 132 -7.05 -11.45 6.64
N LYS A 133 -6.13 -11.64 7.60
CA LYS A 133 -6.32 -11.17 8.99
C LYS A 133 -6.18 -9.66 9.06
N ILE A 134 -5.17 -9.09 8.41
CA ILE A 134 -4.99 -7.63 8.32
C ILE A 134 -6.17 -6.99 7.59
N ARG A 135 -6.61 -7.57 6.46
CA ARG A 135 -7.80 -7.07 5.73
C ARG A 135 -9.06 -7.05 6.61
N LYS A 136 -9.32 -8.13 7.36
CA LYS A 136 -10.47 -8.20 8.28
C LYS A 136 -10.38 -7.17 9.40
N ALA A 137 -9.18 -6.93 9.93
CA ALA A 137 -8.94 -5.90 10.94
C ALA A 137 -9.22 -4.50 10.39
N LEU A 138 -8.75 -4.19 9.18
CA LEU A 138 -9.01 -2.93 8.48
C LEU A 138 -10.50 -2.68 8.27
N LEU A 139 -11.25 -3.67 7.77
CA LEU A 139 -12.70 -3.54 7.59
C LEU A 139 -13.42 -3.28 8.91
N SER A 140 -13.02 -3.97 9.97
CA SER A 140 -13.56 -3.78 11.31
C SER A 140 -13.21 -2.39 11.86
N ALA A 141 -12.02 -1.90 11.58
CA ALA A 141 -11.56 -0.59 11.98
C ALA A 141 -12.28 0.55 11.24
N CYS A 142 -12.51 0.42 9.92
CA CYS A 142 -13.35 1.33 9.15
C CYS A 142 -14.76 1.40 9.75
N LYS A 143 -15.37 0.25 10.04
CA LYS A 143 -16.69 0.18 10.68
C LYS A 143 -16.72 0.90 12.03
N LYS A 144 -15.69 0.73 12.87
CA LYS A 144 -15.56 1.43 14.17
C LYS A 144 -15.40 2.94 14.00
N ALA A 145 -14.71 3.38 12.96
CA ALA A 145 -14.53 4.80 12.65
C ALA A 145 -15.77 5.45 11.98
N GLY A 146 -16.80 4.67 11.64
CA GLY A 146 -17.95 5.16 10.88
C GLY A 146 -17.66 5.36 9.39
N ALA A 147 -16.50 4.91 8.91
CA ALA A 147 -16.06 5.06 7.53
C ALA A 147 -16.64 3.95 6.65
N LYS A 148 -17.13 4.31 5.45
CA LYS A 148 -17.62 3.35 4.46
C LYS A 148 -16.44 2.71 3.74
N ALA A 149 -16.34 1.39 3.84
CA ALA A 149 -15.31 0.60 3.20
C ALA A 149 -15.89 -0.53 2.36
N HIS A 150 -15.32 -0.75 1.18
CA HIS A 150 -15.59 -1.88 0.30
C HIS A 150 -14.65 -3.04 0.65
N ASN A 151 -15.23 -4.24 0.80
CA ASN A 151 -14.48 -5.46 1.08
C ASN A 151 -14.12 -6.15 -0.24
N GLY A 152 -12.86 -6.04 -0.63
CA GLY A 152 -12.35 -6.56 -1.89
C GLY A 152 -12.41 -5.54 -3.02
N GLY A 153 -11.64 -5.86 -4.05
CA GLY A 153 -11.44 -5.03 -5.23
C GLY A 153 -10.02 -5.18 -5.77
N VAL A 154 -9.89 -5.02 -7.08
CA VAL A 154 -8.63 -5.15 -7.81
C VAL A 154 -7.96 -3.78 -7.92
N TYR A 155 -6.74 -3.67 -7.38
CA TYR A 155 -5.89 -2.49 -7.50
C TYR A 155 -5.10 -2.52 -8.81
N VAL A 156 -5.31 -1.55 -9.70
CA VAL A 156 -4.47 -1.41 -10.90
C VAL A 156 -3.32 -0.45 -10.62
N CYS A 157 -2.09 -0.94 -10.66
CA CYS A 157 -0.89 -0.14 -10.41
C CYS A 157 -0.31 0.39 -11.72
N THR A 158 -0.37 1.70 -11.93
CA THR A 158 0.25 2.38 -13.07
C THR A 158 1.60 2.97 -12.70
N GLU A 159 2.41 3.30 -13.71
CA GLU A 159 3.77 3.83 -13.47
C GLU A 159 3.77 5.25 -12.87
N GLY A 160 2.83 6.11 -13.28
CA GLY A 160 2.93 7.55 -13.08
C GLY A 160 4.09 8.19 -13.88
N PRO A 161 4.46 9.46 -13.61
CA PRO A 161 3.79 10.39 -12.69
C PRO A 161 2.54 11.04 -13.30
N ARG A 162 2.30 10.87 -14.61
CA ARG A 162 1.08 11.38 -15.23
C ARG A 162 -0.14 10.59 -14.72
N PHE A 163 -1.29 11.27 -14.63
CA PHE A 163 -2.57 10.58 -14.60
C PHE A 163 -2.84 9.86 -15.92
N GLU A 164 -3.79 8.93 -15.86
CA GLU A 164 -4.16 8.11 -17.00
C GLU A 164 -5.07 8.85 -17.97
N THR A 165 -4.99 8.45 -19.23
CA THR A 165 -5.94 8.89 -20.25
C THR A 165 -7.30 8.24 -20.02
N LYS A 166 -8.37 8.86 -20.54
CA LYS A 166 -9.72 8.26 -20.49
C LYS A 166 -9.78 6.88 -21.17
N ALA A 167 -8.93 6.64 -22.17
CA ALA A 167 -8.88 5.35 -22.86
C ALA A 167 -8.27 4.26 -21.96
N GLU A 168 -7.17 4.57 -21.29
CA GLU A 168 -6.55 3.69 -20.29
C GLU A 168 -7.52 3.40 -19.14
N ILE A 169 -8.20 4.41 -18.60
CA ILE A 169 -9.21 4.21 -17.55
C ILE A 169 -10.34 3.28 -18.01
N ARG A 170 -10.89 3.48 -19.22
CA ARG A 170 -11.95 2.59 -19.74
C ARG A 170 -11.48 1.14 -19.86
N MET A 171 -10.24 0.93 -20.29
CA MET A 171 -9.62 -0.39 -20.37
C MET A 171 -9.46 -1.01 -18.98
N MET A 172 -8.81 -0.30 -18.06
CA MET A 172 -8.54 -0.81 -16.71
C MET A 172 -9.83 -1.05 -15.92
N ALA A 173 -10.86 -0.22 -16.08
CA ALA A 173 -12.15 -0.39 -15.42
C ALA A 173 -12.90 -1.69 -15.81
N GLN A 174 -12.46 -2.41 -16.84
CA GLN A 174 -12.99 -3.74 -17.16
C GLN A 174 -12.51 -4.81 -16.15
N PHE A 175 -11.34 -4.62 -15.55
CA PHE A 175 -10.68 -5.62 -14.70
C PHE A 175 -10.28 -5.08 -13.31
N GLY A 176 -10.39 -3.76 -13.11
CA GLY A 176 -9.94 -3.04 -11.92
C GLY A 176 -11.06 -2.25 -11.25
N ASP A 177 -10.90 -2.03 -9.95
CA ASP A 177 -11.84 -1.26 -9.12
C ASP A 177 -11.27 0.09 -8.67
N VAL A 178 -9.96 0.13 -8.46
CA VAL A 178 -9.21 1.34 -8.14
C VAL A 178 -7.90 1.39 -8.93
N VAL A 179 -7.41 2.58 -9.21
CA VAL A 179 -6.10 2.80 -9.84
C VAL A 179 -5.23 3.67 -8.94
N GLY A 180 -3.98 3.26 -8.78
CA GLY A 180 -2.97 4.04 -8.09
C GLY A 180 -1.59 3.76 -8.65
N MET A 181 -0.56 4.32 -8.03
CA MET A 181 0.80 4.29 -8.59
C MET A 181 1.81 3.58 -7.69
N THR A 182 1.41 3.01 -6.56
CA THR A 182 2.34 2.77 -5.43
C THR A 182 2.19 1.40 -4.78
N GLY A 183 1.09 0.68 -5.01
CA GLY A 183 0.86 -0.65 -4.43
C GLY A 183 1.82 -1.74 -4.94
N VAL A 184 2.43 -1.55 -6.11
CA VAL A 184 3.37 -2.50 -6.74
C VAL A 184 4.67 -1.76 -7.07
N PRO A 185 5.88 -2.28 -6.75
CA PRO A 185 6.18 -3.63 -6.28
C PRO A 185 6.09 -3.84 -4.77
N GLU A 186 5.55 -2.89 -4.01
CA GLU A 186 5.51 -2.93 -2.55
C GLU A 186 4.91 -4.24 -1.98
N VAL A 187 3.73 -4.63 -2.48
CA VAL A 187 3.07 -5.89 -2.07
C VAL A 187 3.90 -7.12 -2.43
N VAL A 188 4.54 -7.14 -3.59
CA VAL A 188 5.36 -8.27 -4.07
C VAL A 188 6.60 -8.43 -3.19
N LEU A 189 7.29 -7.31 -2.91
CA LEU A 189 8.48 -7.29 -2.06
C LEU A 189 8.17 -7.70 -0.62
N ALA A 190 7.00 -7.32 -0.08
CA ALA A 190 6.57 -7.78 1.24
C ALA A 190 6.34 -9.31 1.26
N ASN A 191 5.71 -9.85 0.22
CA ASN A 191 5.50 -11.30 0.06
C ASN A 191 6.81 -12.07 -0.11
N GLU A 192 7.78 -11.53 -0.86
CA GLU A 192 9.14 -12.10 -0.98
C GLU A 192 9.83 -12.24 0.39
N LEU A 193 9.63 -11.29 1.30
CA LEU A 193 10.19 -11.34 2.66
C LEU A 193 9.30 -12.05 3.68
N LYS A 194 8.18 -12.62 3.21
CA LYS A 194 7.14 -13.28 4.02
C LYS A 194 6.62 -12.38 5.15
N ILE A 195 6.44 -11.09 4.87
CA ILE A 195 5.85 -10.14 5.82
C ILE A 195 4.37 -9.95 5.44
N PRO A 196 3.42 -10.35 6.30
CA PRO A 196 2.00 -10.08 6.12
C PRO A 196 1.74 -8.61 5.76
N TYR A 197 1.03 -8.38 4.67
CA TYR A 197 0.82 -7.06 4.09
C TYR A 197 -0.66 -6.88 3.73
N ALA A 198 -1.24 -5.71 3.98
CA ALA A 198 -2.51 -5.30 3.37
C ALA A 198 -2.47 -3.83 2.96
N ASN A 199 -3.33 -3.43 2.01
CA ASN A 199 -3.44 -2.05 1.56
C ASN A 199 -4.85 -1.50 1.80
N LEU A 200 -4.95 -0.40 2.54
CA LEU A 200 -6.15 0.40 2.68
C LEU A 200 -6.13 1.51 1.61
N CYS A 201 -6.95 1.35 0.58
CA CYS A 201 -7.06 2.33 -0.48
C CYS A 201 -8.10 3.39 -0.11
N PHE A 202 -7.72 4.66 -0.12
CA PHE A 202 -8.62 5.80 0.03
C PHE A 202 -8.94 6.37 -1.35
N ALA A 203 -10.22 6.31 -1.76
CA ALA A 203 -10.66 6.87 -3.03
C ALA A 203 -10.63 8.40 -2.95
N ALA A 204 -9.55 9.01 -3.45
CA ALA A 204 -9.38 10.47 -3.38
C ALA A 204 -10.05 11.20 -4.56
N ASN A 205 -10.39 10.46 -5.62
CA ASN A 205 -11.07 10.99 -6.79
C ASN A 205 -11.74 9.85 -7.57
N TYR A 206 -12.66 10.20 -8.48
CA TYR A 206 -12.95 9.30 -9.60
C TYR A 206 -11.83 9.38 -10.62
N ALA A 207 -11.46 8.25 -11.21
CA ALA A 207 -10.43 8.24 -12.24
C ALA A 207 -10.89 8.99 -13.53
N CYS A 208 -9.93 9.36 -14.37
CA CYS A 208 -10.16 10.19 -15.56
C CYS A 208 -11.31 9.67 -16.44
N GLY A 209 -12.36 10.49 -16.60
CA GLY A 209 -13.50 10.18 -17.47
C GLY A 209 -14.64 9.41 -16.81
N ILE A 210 -14.51 9.02 -15.53
CA ILE A 210 -15.62 8.45 -14.74
C ILE A 210 -16.42 9.55 -14.06
N GLY A 211 -15.71 10.44 -13.36
CA GLY A 211 -16.27 11.64 -12.73
C GLY A 211 -16.47 12.79 -13.72
N LYS A 212 -17.07 13.88 -13.25
CA LYS A 212 -17.22 15.12 -14.01
C LYS A 212 -15.97 16.00 -13.84
N GLY A 213 -15.54 16.66 -14.92
CA GLY A 213 -14.43 17.61 -14.90
C GLY A 213 -13.07 17.02 -15.26
N ILE A 214 -12.05 17.87 -15.21
CA ILE A 214 -10.63 17.52 -15.41
C ILE A 214 -10.02 17.16 -14.05
N MET A 215 -8.99 16.31 -14.05
CA MET A 215 -8.27 15.97 -12.82
C MET A 215 -7.62 17.22 -12.21
N ASP A 216 -7.77 17.36 -10.91
CA ASP A 216 -7.32 18.52 -10.15
C ASP A 216 -6.62 18.02 -8.88
N GLU A 217 -5.29 18.06 -8.92
CA GLU A 217 -4.44 17.57 -7.83
C GLU A 217 -4.71 18.30 -6.52
N SER A 218 -5.07 19.59 -6.56
CA SER A 218 -5.35 20.36 -5.34
C SER A 218 -6.58 19.84 -4.59
N LYS A 219 -7.57 19.28 -5.30
CA LYS A 219 -8.75 18.66 -4.70
C LYS A 219 -8.42 17.31 -4.06
N ILE A 220 -7.54 16.54 -4.72
CA ILE A 220 -7.04 15.28 -4.19
C ILE A 220 -6.27 15.55 -2.90
N GLU A 221 -5.31 16.47 -2.93
CA GLU A 221 -4.52 16.87 -1.75
C GLU A 221 -5.42 17.33 -0.61
N LYS A 222 -6.40 18.20 -0.89
CA LYS A 222 -7.32 18.69 0.13
C LYS A 222 -8.14 17.57 0.75
N LEU A 223 -8.72 16.69 -0.07
CA LEU A 223 -9.54 15.59 0.44
C LEU A 223 -8.71 14.61 1.28
N CYS A 224 -7.48 14.29 0.85
CA CYS A 224 -6.55 13.49 1.65
C CYS A 224 -6.21 14.15 2.99
N ALA A 225 -5.97 15.47 3.00
CA ALA A 225 -5.68 16.21 4.22
C ALA A 225 -6.88 16.25 5.17
N ASP A 226 -8.09 16.47 4.64
CA ASP A 226 -9.34 16.49 5.41
C ASP A 226 -9.65 15.11 6.04
N SER A 227 -9.26 14.02 5.38
CA SER A 227 -9.44 12.64 5.86
C SER A 227 -8.32 12.11 6.76
N ALA A 228 -7.22 12.85 6.97
CA ALA A 228 -6.04 12.36 7.69
C ALA A 228 -6.36 11.87 9.13
N LYS A 229 -7.26 12.57 9.84
CA LYS A 229 -7.69 12.18 11.19
C LYS A 229 -8.48 10.88 11.21
N GLU A 230 -9.37 10.71 10.23
CA GLU A 230 -10.18 9.49 10.09
C GLU A 230 -9.29 8.30 9.74
N ILE A 231 -8.38 8.46 8.77
CA ILE A 231 -7.38 7.46 8.39
C ILE A 231 -6.55 7.05 9.60
N THR A 232 -6.04 8.02 10.36
CA THR A 232 -5.25 7.75 11.60
C THR A 232 -6.08 6.92 12.60
N ALA A 233 -7.34 7.29 12.83
CA ALA A 233 -8.22 6.53 13.73
C ALA A 233 -8.50 5.10 13.22
N ILE A 234 -8.67 4.90 11.91
CA ILE A 234 -8.81 3.58 11.30
C ILE A 234 -7.55 2.75 11.57
N LEU A 235 -6.38 3.32 11.32
CA LEU A 235 -5.12 2.62 11.50
C LEU A 235 -4.90 2.22 12.96
N GLU A 236 -5.07 3.14 13.90
CA GLU A 236 -5.00 2.87 15.35
C GLU A 236 -5.97 1.76 15.78
N ASN A 237 -7.20 1.78 15.26
CA ASN A 237 -8.19 0.75 15.54
C ASN A 237 -7.78 -0.60 14.94
N ALA A 238 -7.18 -0.62 13.75
CA ALA A 238 -6.70 -1.84 13.12
C ALA A 238 -5.55 -2.46 13.91
N VAL A 239 -4.60 -1.65 14.41
CA VAL A 239 -3.52 -2.13 15.30
C VAL A 239 -4.10 -2.85 16.52
N LYS A 240 -5.03 -2.17 17.23
CA LYS A 240 -5.66 -2.70 18.45
C LYS A 240 -6.47 -3.98 18.22
N ILE A 241 -6.86 -4.27 16.97
CA ILE A 241 -7.59 -5.50 16.60
C ILE A 241 -6.60 -6.63 16.24
N LEU A 242 -5.39 -6.28 15.81
CA LEU A 242 -4.33 -7.22 15.43
C LEU A 242 -3.41 -7.62 16.58
N ASP A 243 -3.37 -6.81 17.65
CA ASP A 243 -2.80 -7.14 18.96
C ASP A 243 -3.69 -8.13 19.73
#